data_AF-A0A6J4TXJ7-F1
#
_entry.id   AF-A0A6J4TXJ7-F1
#
_cell.length_a   1.000
_cell.length_b   1.000
_cell.length_c   1.000
_cell.angle_alpha   90.00
_cell.angle_beta   90.00
_cell.angle_gamma   90.00
#
_symmetry.space_group_name_H-M   'P 1'
#
loop_
_entity.id
_entity.type
_entity.pdbx_description
1 polymer ?
#
loop_
_entity_poly.entity_id
_entity_poly.type
_entity_poly.pdbx_seq_one_letter_code
_entity_poly.pdbx_strand_id
1 'polypeptide(L)'
;MDHPGQIADQDIHGDTESARRAAPAFAWRSFARFVEVYPVETGWLTLWGRYEQQGAIRRLAGQRVYADLDGVRARLADAVQELTGRRELLAEALVLFDRHRFPPHQPESLPKRL
;
A
#
# COMPACT_ATOMS: atom_id res chain seq x y z
N MET A 1 -9.17 40.82 -12.87
CA MET A 1 -9.84 39.53 -12.59
C MET A 1 -8.85 38.47 -13.01
N ASP A 2 -7.98 37.98 -12.13
CA ASP A 2 -7.06 36.90 -12.50
C ASP A 2 -6.74 36.05 -11.26
N HIS A 3 -7.36 34.88 -11.21
CA HIS A 3 -6.95 33.72 -10.43
C HIS A 3 -7.52 32.48 -11.15
N PRO A 4 -6.92 31.28 -11.01
CA PRO A 4 -5.58 30.96 -10.51
C PRO A 4 -4.80 29.97 -11.42
N GLY A 5 -3.49 29.91 -11.18
CA GLY A 5 -2.58 28.91 -11.72
C GLY A 5 -2.98 27.49 -11.30
N GLN A 6 -3.10 26.65 -12.31
CA GLN A 6 -3.44 25.24 -12.29
C GLN A 6 -2.32 24.44 -11.63
N ILE A 7 -2.60 23.85 -10.47
CA ILE A 7 -1.71 22.89 -9.81
C ILE A 7 -1.70 21.61 -10.65
N ALA A 8 -0.51 21.18 -11.06
CA ALA A 8 -0.30 19.92 -11.75
C ALA A 8 -0.69 18.73 -10.85
N ASP A 9 -1.78 18.06 -11.24
CA ASP A 9 -2.29 16.80 -10.66
C ASP A 9 -1.79 15.57 -11.45
N GLN A 10 -0.63 15.67 -12.10
CA GLN A 10 -0.12 14.59 -12.95
C GLN A 10 1.17 14.09 -12.33
N ASP A 11 1.13 12.85 -11.80
CA ASP A 11 2.25 11.88 -11.71
C ASP A 11 2.02 10.76 -10.67
N ILE A 12 0.83 10.62 -10.07
CA ILE A 12 0.53 9.45 -9.19
C ILE A 12 -0.29 8.35 -9.91
N HIS A 13 -0.89 8.67 -11.07
CA HIS A 13 -1.75 7.71 -11.79
C HIS A 13 -0.97 6.60 -12.52
N GLY A 14 0.26 6.86 -13.00
CA GLY A 14 1.06 5.90 -13.77
C GLY A 14 1.64 4.74 -12.95
N ASP A 15 2.19 5.05 -11.78
CA ASP A 15 2.78 4.05 -10.87
C ASP A 15 1.74 3.09 -10.31
N THR A 16 0.54 3.57 -10.01
CA THR A 16 -0.50 2.76 -9.38
C THR A 16 -0.99 1.65 -10.33
N GLU A 17 -1.13 1.92 -11.62
CA GLU A 17 -1.60 0.93 -12.60
C GLU A 17 -0.52 -0.08 -12.97
N SER A 18 0.74 0.38 -13.07
CA SER A 18 1.90 -0.48 -13.30
C SER A 18 2.19 -1.40 -12.11
N ALA A 19 2.11 -0.87 -10.87
CA ALA A 19 2.23 -1.65 -9.64
C ALA A 19 1.15 -2.74 -9.54
N ARG A 20 -0.08 -2.48 -10.02
CA ARG A 20 -1.15 -3.51 -10.05
C ARG A 20 -0.83 -4.71 -10.95
N ARG A 21 0.05 -4.56 -11.94
CA ARG A 21 0.49 -5.64 -12.83
C ARG A 21 1.74 -6.35 -12.32
N ALA A 22 2.54 -5.69 -11.49
CA ALA A 22 3.68 -6.30 -10.82
C ALA A 22 3.23 -7.27 -9.71
N ALA A 23 4.11 -8.18 -9.31
CA ALA A 23 3.89 -8.96 -8.10
C ALA A 23 4.17 -8.08 -6.87
N PRO A 24 3.35 -8.16 -5.80
CA PRO A 24 3.65 -7.43 -4.57
C PRO A 24 4.95 -7.96 -3.94
N ALA A 25 5.77 -7.05 -3.40
CA ALA A 25 6.92 -7.44 -2.57
C ALA A 25 6.45 -8.19 -1.32
N PHE A 26 5.34 -7.75 -0.73
CA PHE A 26 4.70 -8.44 0.38
C PHE A 26 3.18 -8.47 0.20
N ALA A 27 2.57 -9.60 0.53
CA ALA A 27 1.11 -9.73 0.56
C ALA A 27 0.66 -10.47 1.82
N TRP A 28 -0.20 -9.84 2.59
CA TRP A 28 -1.01 -10.50 3.61
C TRP A 28 -2.41 -10.76 3.06
N ARG A 29 -2.90 -11.98 3.24
CA ARG A 29 -4.22 -12.40 2.78
C ARG A 29 -4.92 -13.23 3.85
N SER A 30 -6.19 -12.95 4.08
CA SER A 30 -7.03 -13.71 5.02
C SER A 30 -8.45 -13.81 4.48
N PHE A 31 -8.89 -15.03 4.13
CA PHE A 31 -10.15 -15.28 3.43
C PHE A 31 -10.27 -14.39 2.18
N ALA A 32 -11.16 -13.42 2.21
CA ALA A 32 -11.41 -12.48 1.13
C ALA A 32 -10.75 -11.11 1.37
N ARG A 33 -9.84 -10.94 2.33
CA ARG A 33 -9.20 -9.65 2.65
C ARG A 33 -7.74 -9.66 2.24
N PHE A 34 -7.22 -8.50 1.89
CA PHE A 34 -5.82 -8.36 1.51
C PHE A 34 -5.21 -7.06 2.01
N VAL A 35 -3.90 -7.13 2.23
CA VAL A 35 -2.99 -5.98 2.29
C VAL A 35 -1.79 -6.34 1.42
N GLU A 36 -1.47 -5.51 0.44
CA GLU A 36 -0.41 -5.74 -0.52
C GLU A 36 0.54 -4.54 -0.55
N VAL A 37 1.82 -4.81 -0.63
CA VAL A 37 2.89 -3.82 -0.59
C VAL A 37 3.73 -3.98 -1.85
N TYR A 38 3.86 -2.88 -2.59
CA TYR A 38 4.59 -2.81 -3.84
C TYR A 38 5.74 -1.81 -3.72
N PRO A 39 6.94 -2.14 -4.23
CA PRO A 39 7.97 -1.14 -4.40
C PRO A 39 7.54 -0.18 -5.52
N VAL A 40 7.63 1.11 -5.26
CA VAL A 40 7.45 2.19 -6.24
C VAL A 40 8.63 3.14 -6.16
N GLU A 41 8.86 4.00 -7.15
CA GLU A 41 10.06 4.86 -7.19
C GLU A 41 10.31 5.64 -5.89
N THR A 42 9.24 6.15 -5.28
CA THR A 42 9.29 7.04 -4.12
C THR A 42 9.09 6.35 -2.76
N GLY A 43 8.97 5.01 -2.75
CA GLY A 43 8.76 4.26 -1.52
C GLY A 43 7.97 2.96 -1.71
N TRP A 44 6.98 2.77 -0.84
CA TRP A 44 6.19 1.56 -0.74
C TRP A 44 4.71 1.85 -0.87
N LEU A 45 4.13 1.49 -2.02
CA LEU A 45 2.69 1.56 -2.23
C LEU A 45 2.01 0.43 -1.46
N THR A 46 1.22 0.79 -0.46
CA THR A 46 0.39 -0.15 0.30
C THR A 46 -1.06 -0.04 -0.16
N LEU A 47 -1.64 -1.17 -0.56
CA LEU A 47 -3.03 -1.33 -0.98
C LEU A 47 -3.75 -2.25 0.00
N TRP A 48 -4.98 -1.92 0.41
CA TRP A 48 -5.76 -2.82 1.27
C TRP A 48 -7.23 -2.83 0.90
N GLY A 49 -7.89 -3.95 1.18
CA GLY A 49 -9.30 -4.12 0.86
C GLY A 49 -9.75 -5.56 0.91
N ARG A 50 -10.73 -5.87 0.06
CA ARG A 50 -11.34 -7.19 -0.02
C ARG A 50 -11.60 -7.64 -1.45
N TYR A 51 -11.60 -8.94 -1.65
CA TYR A 51 -12.14 -9.59 -2.81
C TYR A 51 -13.63 -9.87 -2.60
N GLU A 52 -14.42 -9.68 -3.64
CA GLU A 52 -15.84 -10.00 -3.72
C GLU A 52 -16.05 -11.01 -4.86
N GLN A 53 -17.23 -11.61 -4.93
CA GLN A 53 -17.61 -12.56 -5.98
C GLN A 53 -16.56 -13.68 -6.18
N GLN A 54 -16.22 -14.38 -5.09
CA GLN A 54 -15.25 -15.50 -5.11
C GLN A 54 -13.86 -15.14 -5.65
N GLY A 55 -13.43 -13.89 -5.52
CA GLY A 55 -12.10 -13.46 -6.00
C GLY A 55 -12.15 -12.68 -7.31
N ALA A 56 -13.27 -12.67 -8.02
CA ALA A 56 -13.38 -12.03 -9.32
C ALA A 56 -13.30 -10.50 -9.25
N ILE A 57 -13.75 -9.90 -8.15
CA ILE A 57 -13.76 -8.45 -7.99
C ILE A 57 -12.86 -8.05 -6.84
N ARG A 58 -11.88 -7.16 -7.11
CA ARG A 58 -11.04 -6.54 -6.08
C ARG A 58 -11.62 -5.18 -5.70
N ARG A 59 -12.13 -5.05 -4.47
CA ARG A 59 -12.57 -3.77 -3.87
C ARG A 59 -11.45 -3.21 -3.01
N LEU A 60 -10.87 -2.10 -3.43
CA LEU A 60 -9.94 -1.34 -2.61
C LEU A 60 -10.70 -0.57 -1.54
N ALA A 61 -10.28 -0.73 -0.29
CA ALA A 61 -10.70 0.11 0.82
C ALA A 61 -9.82 1.36 0.92
N GLY A 62 -8.54 1.24 0.54
CA GLY A 62 -7.64 2.38 0.44
C GLY A 62 -6.29 2.02 -0.17
N GLN A 63 -5.52 3.09 -0.41
CA GLN A 63 -4.14 3.02 -0.89
C GLN A 63 -3.32 4.19 -0.35
N ARG A 64 -2.03 3.96 -0.08
CA ARG A 64 -1.09 5.01 0.32
C ARG A 64 0.35 4.61 0.06
N VAL A 65 1.19 5.58 -0.29
CA VAL A 65 2.65 5.41 -0.38
C VAL A 65 3.30 5.82 0.93
N TYR A 66 4.25 5.00 1.40
CA TYR A 66 5.08 5.25 2.57
C TYR A 66 6.55 5.32 2.17
N ALA A 67 7.31 6.23 2.77
CA ALA A 67 8.73 6.39 2.46
C ALA A 67 9.58 5.22 2.98
N ASP A 68 9.15 4.57 4.06
CA ASP A 68 9.88 3.50 4.75
C ASP A 68 8.96 2.35 5.18
N LEU A 69 9.58 1.24 5.57
CA LEU A 69 8.89 0.04 6.00
C LEU A 69 8.22 0.17 7.38
N ASP A 70 8.65 1.12 8.22
CA ASP A 70 8.01 1.35 9.52
C ASP A 70 6.60 1.95 9.33
N GLY A 71 6.46 2.88 8.38
CA GLY A 71 5.18 3.42 7.95
C GLY A 71 4.28 2.35 7.33
N VAL A 72 4.83 1.47 6.50
CA VAL A 72 4.11 0.33 5.93
C VAL A 72 3.64 -0.62 7.04
N ARG A 73 4.49 -0.92 8.01
CA ARG A 73 4.19 -1.81 9.14
C ARG A 73 3.04 -1.27 9.98
N ALA A 74 3.08 0.02 10.33
CA ALA A 74 1.99 0.67 11.06
C ALA A 74 0.68 0.59 10.26
N ARG A 75 0.74 0.87 8.96
CA ARG A 75 -0.44 0.79 8.08
C ARG A 75 -0.98 -0.63 7.93
N LEU A 76 -0.12 -1.64 7.87
CA LEU A 76 -0.53 -3.04 7.86
C LEU A 76 -1.33 -3.36 9.12
N ALA A 77 -0.84 -2.95 10.30
CA ALA A 77 -1.56 -3.16 11.56
C ALA A 77 -2.95 -2.52 11.52
N ASP A 78 -3.03 -1.25 11.14
CA ASP A 78 -4.30 -0.52 11.03
C ASP A 78 -5.25 -1.19 10.03
N ALA A 79 -4.76 -1.51 8.83
CA ALA A 79 -5.58 -2.11 7.77
C ALA A 79 -6.11 -3.49 8.19
N VAL A 80 -5.30 -4.32 8.85
CA VAL A 80 -5.75 -5.61 9.37
C VAL A 80 -6.80 -5.42 10.47
N GLN A 81 -6.59 -4.46 11.37
CA GLN A 81 -7.56 -4.14 12.42
C GLN A 81 -8.88 -3.62 11.83
N GLU A 82 -8.83 -2.71 10.86
CA GLU A 82 -9.99 -2.16 10.15
C GLU A 82 -10.77 -3.24 9.39
N LEU A 83 -10.07 -4.13 8.66
CA LEU A 83 -10.70 -5.14 7.82
C LEU A 83 -11.27 -6.32 8.59
N THR A 84 -10.71 -6.63 9.76
CA THR A 84 -11.02 -7.87 10.49
C THR A 84 -11.64 -7.65 11.86
N GLY A 85 -11.31 -6.56 12.55
CA GLY A 85 -11.64 -6.36 13.96
C GLY A 85 -10.90 -7.29 14.92
N ARG A 86 -9.95 -8.11 14.45
CA ARG A 86 -9.37 -9.25 15.18
C ARG A 86 -7.91 -9.03 15.52
N ARG A 87 -7.59 -9.04 16.82
CA ARG A 87 -6.23 -8.78 17.34
C ARG A 87 -5.26 -9.92 17.03
N GLU A 88 -5.75 -11.14 16.97
CA GLU A 88 -4.97 -12.34 16.65
C GLU A 88 -4.42 -12.30 15.21
N LEU A 89 -5.23 -11.86 14.25
CA LEU A 89 -4.81 -11.71 12.86
C LEU A 89 -3.83 -10.54 12.68
N LEU A 90 -3.98 -9.48 13.49
CA LEU A 90 -3.01 -8.39 13.52
C LEU A 90 -1.64 -8.88 13.97
N ALA A 91 -1.57 -9.63 15.07
CA ALA A 91 -0.30 -10.16 15.57
C ALA A 91 0.36 -11.09 14.55
N GLU A 92 -0.42 -11.97 13.92
CA GLU A 92 0.06 -12.85 12.85
C GLU A 92 0.61 -12.04 11.66
N ALA A 93 -0.15 -11.05 11.18
CA ALA A 93 0.26 -10.21 10.05
C ALA A 93 1.57 -9.47 10.33
N LEU A 94 1.73 -8.93 11.55
CA LEU A 94 2.97 -8.26 11.95
C LEU A 94 4.15 -9.22 12.02
N VAL A 95 3.96 -10.43 12.56
CA VAL A 95 5.03 -11.45 12.58
C VAL A 95 5.43 -11.86 11.16
N LEU A 96 4.47 -12.01 10.25
CA LEU A 96 4.75 -12.32 8.84
C LEU A 96 5.53 -11.19 8.18
N PHE A 97 5.15 -9.93 8.43
CA PHE A 97 5.82 -8.76 7.90
C PHE A 97 7.25 -8.62 8.45
N ASP A 98 7.43 -8.73 9.77
CA ASP A 98 8.73 -8.54 10.44
C ASP A 98 9.75 -9.62 10.04
N ARG A 99 9.27 -10.80 9.63
CA ARG A 99 10.12 -11.90 9.13
C ARG A 99 10.35 -11.83 7.62
N HIS A 100 9.61 -10.99 6.90
CA HIS A 100 9.70 -10.90 5.46
C HIS A 100 10.98 -10.17 5.04
N ARG A 101 11.66 -10.73 4.04
CA ARG A 101 12.86 -10.13 3.44
C ARG A 101 12.43 -9.23 2.29
N PHE A 102 12.24 -7.94 2.58
CA PHE A 102 11.94 -6.94 1.57
C PHE A 102 13.12 -6.77 0.59
N PRO A 103 12.85 -6.53 -0.71
CA PRO A 103 13.90 -6.19 -1.64
C PRO A 103 14.57 -4.88 -1.20
N PRO A 104 15.87 -4.69 -1.51
CA PRO A 104 16.55 -3.43 -1.25
C PRO A 104 15.83 -2.33 -2.03
N HIS A 105 15.21 -1.42 -1.30
CA HIS A 105 14.55 -0.24 -1.86
C HIS A 105 15.37 0.98 -1.47
N GLN A 106 15.82 1.73 -2.47
CA GLN A 106 16.45 3.03 -2.26
C GLN A 106 15.39 4.07 -2.62
N PRO A 107 14.66 4.61 -1.65
CA PRO A 107 13.67 5.64 -1.95
C PRO A 107 14.38 6.83 -2.57
N GLU A 108 13.99 7.20 -3.79
CA GLU A 108 14.47 8.42 -4.38
C GLU A 108 13.94 9.60 -3.55
N SER A 109 14.82 10.52 -3.20
CA SER A 109 14.44 11.67 -2.39
C SER A 109 13.42 12.49 -3.17
N LEU A 110 12.16 12.52 -2.69
CA LEU A 110 11.14 13.39 -3.24
C LEU A 110 11.69 14.83 -3.27
N PRO A 111 11.53 15.58 -4.39
CA PRO A 111 11.87 17.00 -4.37
C PRO A 111 11.08 17.64 -3.24
N LYS A 112 11.79 18.32 -2.32
CA LYS A 112 11.16 19.14 -1.28
C LYS A 112 10.17 20.05 -2.00
N ARG A 113 8.87 19.87 -1.76
CA ARG A 113 7.88 20.86 -2.21
C ARG A 113 8.31 22.20 -1.63
N LEU A 114 8.68 23.12 -2.51
CA LEU A 114 9.01 24.52 -2.22
C LEU A 114 7.78 25.23 -1.65
#